data_AF-A0A352PMQ6-F1
#
_entry.id   AF-A0A352PMQ6-F1
#
_cell.length_a   1.000
_cell.length_b   1.000
_cell.length_c   1.000
_cell.angle_alpha   90.00
_cell.angle_beta   90.00
_cell.angle_gamma   90.00
#
_symmetry.space_group_name_H-M   'P 1'
#
loop_
_entity.id
_entity.type
_entity.pdbx_description
1 polymer ?
#
loop_
_entity_poly.entity_id
_entity_poly.type
_entity_poly.pdbx_seq_one_letter_code
_entity_poly.pdbx_strand_id
1 'polypeptide(L)'
;MMNDKLDPLALYIHIPFCHNICSYCDFPKVFYHEEQAKKYVAALLKEVDTLPHKKLKSIYFGGGTPLSLPYELLEKIIIKIEEKFDLSSLKEFTVETTPEAIDINHLSLLKKHGVNRISIGVQTFKKLSYLNRHHT
;
A
#
# COMPACT_ATOMS: atom_id res chain seq x y z
N MET A 1 -30.95 -14.07 10.66
CA MET A 1 -30.64 -13.54 9.32
C MET A 1 -29.99 -12.17 9.52
N MET A 2 -28.66 -12.09 9.47
CA MET A 2 -27.96 -10.80 9.57
C MET A 2 -28.17 -10.05 8.26
N ASN A 3 -28.61 -8.80 8.37
CA ASN A 3 -29.05 -7.96 7.25
C ASN A 3 -27.96 -7.81 6.16
N ASP A 4 -28.26 -8.23 4.93
CA ASP A 4 -27.49 -7.98 3.69
C ASP A 4 -27.54 -6.50 3.22
N LYS A 5 -27.72 -5.55 4.14
CA LYS A 5 -27.85 -4.10 3.83
C LYS A 5 -26.57 -3.29 4.07
N LEU A 6 -25.43 -3.94 4.30
CA LEU A 6 -24.12 -3.32 4.46
C LEU A 6 -23.16 -3.80 3.37
N ASP A 7 -23.37 -3.36 2.13
CA ASP A 7 -22.38 -3.47 1.05
C ASP A 7 -22.03 -2.06 0.56
N PRO A 8 -20.81 -1.56 0.81
CA PRO A 8 -19.58 -2.25 0.41
C PRO A 8 -18.40 -2.17 1.39
N LEU A 9 -17.53 -3.17 1.35
CA LEU A 9 -16.31 -3.22 2.18
C LEU A 9 -15.13 -2.52 1.48
N ALA A 10 -14.39 -1.72 2.25
CA ALA A 10 -13.11 -1.15 1.88
C ALA A 10 -11.99 -1.99 2.52
N LEU A 11 -10.94 -2.27 1.76
CA LEU A 11 -9.74 -2.94 2.27
C LEU A 11 -8.62 -1.91 2.41
N TYR A 12 -8.08 -1.75 3.62
CA TYR A 12 -6.89 -0.97 3.89
C TYR A 12 -5.73 -1.90 4.22
N ILE A 13 -4.58 -1.67 3.59
CA ILE A 13 -3.33 -2.40 3.83
C ILE A 13 -2.29 -1.40 4.33
N HIS A 14 -1.82 -1.62 5.55
CA HIS A 14 -0.82 -0.76 6.18
C HIS A 14 0.59 -1.29 5.92
N ILE A 15 1.38 -0.64 5.06
CA ILE A 15 2.79 -0.98 4.83
C ILE A 15 3.66 -0.09 5.73
N PRO A 16 4.29 -0.62 6.78
CA PRO A 16 4.94 0.21 7.80
C PRO A 16 6.38 0.63 7.42
N PHE A 17 6.85 0.39 6.20
CA PHE A 17 8.26 0.60 5.86
C PHE A 17 8.50 1.94 5.16
N CYS A 18 9.61 2.59 5.50
CA CYS A 18 10.12 3.75 4.77
C CYS A 18 11.63 3.61 4.53
N HIS A 19 12.11 4.08 3.37
CA HIS A 19 13.55 4.27 3.14
C HIS A 19 14.13 5.44 3.95
N ASN A 20 13.33 6.50 4.16
CA ASN A 20 13.70 7.67 4.95
C ASN A 20 12.58 8.02 5.93
N ILE A 21 12.92 8.34 7.17
CA ILE A 21 11.95 8.75 8.19
C ILE A 21 11.87 10.28 8.23
N CYS A 22 10.70 10.80 7.85
CA CYS A 22 10.42 12.23 7.86
C CYS A 22 10.31 12.74 9.31
N SER A 23 10.89 13.91 9.59
CA SER A 23 10.94 14.49 10.95
C SER A 23 9.57 14.90 11.52
N TYR A 24 8.57 15.08 10.65
CA TYR A 24 7.22 15.51 11.03
C TYR A 24 6.19 14.37 11.04
N CYS A 25 6.54 13.20 10.52
CA CYS A 25 5.55 12.16 10.25
C CYS A 25 5.26 11.38 11.54
N ASP A 26 3.98 11.25 11.89
CA ASP A 26 3.45 10.57 13.08
C ASP A 26 2.84 9.20 12.77
N PHE A 27 2.67 8.85 11.49
CA PHE A 27 2.20 7.53 11.08
C PHE A 27 3.07 6.39 11.65
N PRO A 28 2.47 5.25 12.05
CA PRO A 28 3.23 4.06 12.43
C PRO A 28 4.13 3.62 11.27
N LYS A 29 5.44 3.64 11.49
CA LYS A 29 6.43 3.30 10.47
C LYS A 29 7.76 2.92 11.10
N VAL A 30 8.55 2.18 10.33
CA VAL A 30 9.88 1.71 10.65
C VAL A 30 10.77 1.83 9.42
N PHE A 31 12.08 1.81 9.62
CA PHE A 31 13.01 1.72 8.50
C PHE A 31 12.84 0.40 7.75
N TYR A 32 12.95 0.46 6.44
CA TYR A 32 12.96 -0.75 5.61
C TYR A 32 14.17 -1.62 5.94
N HIS A 33 13.89 -2.88 6.27
CA HIS A 33 14.87 -3.94 6.36
C HIS A 33 14.31 -5.16 5.63
N GLU A 34 15.06 -5.69 4.66
CA GLU A 34 14.59 -6.74 3.75
C GLU A 34 14.02 -7.96 4.49
N GLU A 35 14.72 -8.47 5.50
CA GLU A 35 14.27 -9.64 6.27
C GLU A 35 13.02 -9.35 7.10
N GLN A 36 12.86 -8.13 7.61
CA GLN A 36 11.64 -7.74 8.32
C GLN A 36 10.47 -7.56 7.34
N ALA A 37 10.72 -6.98 6.18
CA ALA A 37 9.72 -6.83 5.12
C ALA A 37 9.21 -8.19 4.64
N LYS A 38 10.10 -9.16 4.37
CA LYS A 38 9.72 -10.53 4.01
C LYS A 38 8.85 -11.20 5.10
N LYS A 39 9.24 -11.07 6.36
CA LYS A 39 8.46 -11.62 7.50
C LYS A 39 7.09 -10.96 7.63
N TYR A 40 7.04 -9.63 7.51
CA TYR A 40 5.81 -8.86 7.54
C TYR A 40 4.86 -9.31 6.41
N VAL A 41 5.35 -9.37 5.17
CA VAL A 41 4.55 -9.83 4.02
C VAL A 41 4.05 -11.25 4.26
N ALA A 42 4.91 -12.18 4.68
CA ALA A 42 4.48 -13.54 4.97
C ALA A 42 3.39 -13.63 6.05
N ALA A 43 3.45 -12.77 7.08
CA ALA A 43 2.41 -12.68 8.10
C ALA A 43 1.12 -12.07 7.55
N LEU A 44 1.21 -10.98 6.77
CA LEU A 44 0.08 -10.31 6.14
C LEU A 44 -0.69 -11.25 5.20
N LEU A 45 0.02 -12.06 4.40
CA LEU A 45 -0.64 -13.04 3.52
C LEU A 45 -1.47 -14.05 4.30
N LYS A 46 -0.96 -14.51 5.46
CA LYS A 46 -1.70 -15.40 6.37
C LYS A 46 -2.89 -14.69 7.01
N GLU A 47 -2.74 -13.42 7.38
CA GLU A 47 -3.85 -12.62 7.91
C GLU A 47 -4.98 -12.50 6.88
N VAL A 48 -4.64 -12.16 5.63
CA VAL A 48 -5.60 -12.08 4.52
C VAL A 48 -6.36 -13.40 4.33
N ASP A 49 -5.70 -14.55 4.51
CA ASP A 49 -6.36 -15.86 4.45
C ASP A 49 -7.46 -16.04 5.49
N THR A 50 -7.31 -15.45 6.68
CA THR A 50 -8.31 -15.54 7.76
C THR A 50 -9.54 -14.67 7.54
N LEU A 51 -9.46 -13.67 6.65
CA LEU A 51 -10.57 -12.76 6.39
C LEU A 51 -11.72 -13.48 5.66
N PRO A 52 -12.98 -13.07 5.85
CA PRO A 52 -14.08 -13.62 5.06
C PRO A 52 -13.97 -13.17 3.59
N HIS A 53 -14.34 -14.04 2.65
CA HIS A 53 -14.51 -13.64 1.26
C HIS A 53 -15.61 -12.58 1.15
N LYS A 54 -15.31 -11.46 0.50
CA LYS A 54 -16.18 -10.29 0.38
C LYS A 54 -15.99 -9.61 -0.96
N LYS A 55 -17.03 -8.89 -1.38
CA LYS A 55 -16.99 -8.01 -2.54
C LYS A 55 -16.45 -6.63 -2.14
N LEU A 56 -15.39 -6.18 -2.80
CA LEU A 56 -14.75 -4.90 -2.49
C LEU A 56 -15.21 -3.79 -3.44
N LYS A 57 -15.27 -2.55 -2.91
CA LYS A 57 -15.40 -1.34 -3.73
C LYS A 57 -14.15 -0.46 -3.73
N SER A 58 -13.30 -0.59 -2.71
CA SER A 58 -12.04 0.14 -2.68
C SER A 58 -10.93 -0.65 -1.99
N ILE A 59 -9.72 -0.50 -2.52
CA ILE A 59 -8.47 -0.98 -1.91
C ILE A 59 -7.55 0.22 -1.72
N TYR A 60 -6.90 0.31 -0.55
CA TYR A 60 -5.97 1.38 -0.23
C TYR A 60 -4.71 0.84 0.44
N PHE A 61 -3.56 1.04 -0.18
CA PHE A 61 -2.26 0.79 0.44
C PHE A 61 -1.69 2.11 0.96
N GLY A 62 -1.38 2.17 2.24
CA GLY A 62 -0.77 3.35 2.87
C GLY A 62 0.08 3.00 4.09
N GLY A 63 0.40 4.01 4.91
CA GLY A 63 1.11 3.83 6.18
C GLY A 63 2.45 4.55 6.21
N GLY A 64 3.55 3.80 6.08
CA GLY A 64 4.85 4.36 5.75
C GLY A 64 4.90 4.74 4.28
N THR A 65 5.59 3.93 3.48
CA THR A 65 5.66 4.08 2.03
C THR A 65 5.44 2.71 1.39
N PRO A 66 4.26 2.41 0.84
CA PRO A 66 4.00 1.14 0.16
C PRO A 66 5.07 0.74 -0.86
N LEU A 67 5.56 1.71 -1.66
CA LEU A 67 6.62 1.49 -2.66
C LEU A 67 8.05 1.45 -2.07
N SER A 68 8.20 1.44 -0.74
CA SER A 68 9.47 1.02 -0.12
C SER A 68 9.63 -0.50 -0.08
N LEU A 69 8.58 -1.27 -0.33
CA LEU A 69 8.73 -2.70 -0.60
C LEU A 69 9.30 -2.89 -2.02
N PRO A 70 10.18 -3.88 -2.25
CA PRO A 70 10.46 -4.37 -3.59
C PRO A 70 9.18 -4.78 -4.32
N TYR A 71 9.12 -4.54 -5.63
CA TYR A 71 7.92 -4.77 -6.42
C TYR A 71 7.44 -6.23 -6.35
N GLU A 72 8.33 -7.21 -6.19
CA GLU A 72 8.00 -8.63 -6.05
C GLU A 72 7.29 -8.93 -4.72
N LEU A 73 7.62 -8.19 -3.65
CA LEU A 73 6.92 -8.32 -2.37
C LEU A 73 5.55 -7.66 -2.43
N LEU A 74 5.45 -6.50 -3.09
CA LEU A 74 4.18 -5.82 -3.30
C LEU A 74 3.23 -6.66 -4.17
N GLU A 75 3.72 -7.25 -5.27
CA GLU A 75 2.96 -8.10 -6.18
C GLU A 75 2.36 -9.31 -5.45
N LYS A 76 3.11 -9.95 -4.55
CA LYS A 76 2.59 -11.05 -3.72
C LYS A 76 1.38 -10.66 -2.90
N ILE A 77 1.36 -9.45 -2.33
CA ILE A 77 0.21 -8.95 -1.57
C ILE A 77 -0.98 -8.73 -2.50
N ILE A 78 -0.75 -8.10 -3.65
CA ILE A 78 -1.82 -7.79 -4.60
C ILE A 78 -2.46 -9.07 -5.14
N ILE A 79 -1.66 -10.04 -5.60
CA ILE A 79 -2.16 -11.34 -6.09
C ILE A 79 -2.99 -12.02 -5.01
N LYS A 80 -2.53 -11.98 -3.75
CA LYS A 80 -3.29 -12.60 -2.64
C LYS A 80 -4.65 -11.96 -2.42
N ILE A 81 -4.75 -10.64 -2.58
CA ILE A 81 -6.01 -9.90 -2.48
C ILE A 81 -6.93 -10.27 -3.67
N GLU A 82 -6.39 -10.32 -4.88
CA GLU A 82 -7.11 -10.71 -6.10
C GLU A 82 -7.67 -12.14 -6.00
N GLU A 83 -6.91 -13.07 -5.42
CA GLU A 83 -7.35 -14.44 -5.15
C GLU A 83 -8.42 -14.52 -4.04
N LYS A 84 -8.31 -13.66 -3.03
CA LYS A 84 -9.14 -13.74 -1.81
C LYS A 84 -10.49 -13.06 -1.95
N PHE A 85 -10.61 -11.97 -2.71
CA PHE A 85 -11.77 -11.10 -2.73
C PHE A 85 -12.42 -10.99 -4.11
N ASP A 86 -13.73 -10.71 -4.14
CA ASP A 86 -14.42 -10.37 -5.38
C ASP A 86 -14.17 -8.88 -5.72
N LEU A 87 -13.38 -8.64 -6.77
CA LEU A 87 -13.02 -7.31 -7.26
C LEU A 87 -13.89 -6.83 -8.43
N SER A 88 -14.94 -7.57 -8.81
CA SER A 88 -15.80 -7.23 -9.96
C SER A 88 -16.53 -5.88 -9.84
N SER A 89 -16.63 -5.32 -8.62
CA SER A 89 -17.17 -3.97 -8.39
C SER A 89 -16.14 -2.98 -7.85
N LEU A 90 -14.85 -3.28 -7.95
CA LEU A 90 -13.79 -2.41 -7.47
C LEU A 90 -13.85 -1.08 -8.24
N LYS A 91 -13.98 0.04 -7.51
CA LYS A 91 -14.04 1.38 -8.10
C LYS A 91 -12.73 2.13 -7.93
N GLU A 92 -12.08 1.98 -6.78
CA GLU A 92 -10.83 2.64 -6.48
C GLU A 92 -9.80 1.63 -5.99
N PHE A 93 -8.61 1.68 -6.58
CA PHE A 93 -7.44 1.01 -6.07
C PHE A 93 -6.33 2.05 -5.97
N THR A 94 -6.04 2.45 -4.74
CA THR A 94 -5.06 3.48 -4.41
C THR A 94 -3.81 2.90 -3.78
N VAL A 95 -2.65 3.41 -4.20
CA VAL A 95 -1.38 3.18 -3.53
C VAL A 95 -0.71 4.52 -3.19
N GLU A 96 -0.34 4.70 -1.93
CA GLU A 96 0.49 5.82 -1.48
C GLU A 96 1.95 5.63 -1.89
N THR A 97 2.62 6.74 -2.16
CA THR A 97 4.07 6.77 -2.39
C THR A 97 4.66 8.14 -2.08
N THR A 98 5.98 8.23 -2.17
CA THR A 98 6.72 9.49 -2.22
C THR A 98 7.39 9.63 -3.58
N PRO A 99 7.75 10.85 -4.03
CA PRO A 99 8.45 11.02 -5.30
C PRO A 99 9.74 10.19 -5.40
N GLU A 100 10.45 10.02 -4.28
CA GLU A 100 11.71 9.27 -4.20
C GLU A 100 11.55 7.75 -4.35
N ALA A 101 10.36 7.20 -4.09
CA ALA A 101 10.10 5.76 -4.12
C ALA A 101 9.46 5.29 -5.44
N ILE A 102 9.23 6.19 -6.39
CA ILE A 102 8.65 5.84 -7.70
C ILE A 102 9.75 5.32 -8.62
N ASP A 103 9.55 4.12 -9.16
CA ASP A 103 10.31 3.60 -10.28
C ASP A 103 9.41 2.91 -11.32
N ILE A 104 9.99 2.60 -12.48
CA ILE A 104 9.25 2.06 -13.62
C ILE A 104 8.69 0.65 -13.39
N ASN A 105 9.36 -0.17 -12.57
CA ASN A 105 8.92 -1.53 -12.27
C ASN A 105 7.68 -1.47 -11.37
N HIS A 106 7.70 -0.63 -10.33
CA HIS A 106 6.53 -0.36 -9.51
C HIS A 106 5.37 0.17 -10.35
N LEU A 107 5.59 1.21 -11.16
CA LEU A 107 4.51 1.78 -11.98
C LEU A 107 3.91 0.77 -12.96
N SER A 108 4.75 -0.07 -13.56
CA SER A 108 4.31 -1.14 -14.46
C SER A 108 3.48 -2.19 -13.72
N LEU A 109 3.92 -2.58 -12.52
CA LEU A 109 3.17 -3.48 -11.64
C LEU A 109 1.82 -2.89 -11.25
N LEU A 110 1.79 -1.66 -10.73
CA LEU A 110 0.57 -0.99 -10.30
C LEU A 110 -0.45 -0.93 -11.45
N LYS A 111 -0.01 -0.53 -12.64
CA LYS A 111 -0.85 -0.49 -13.84
C LYS A 111 -1.35 -1.87 -14.24
N LYS A 112 -0.49 -2.89 -14.22
CA LYS A 112 -0.83 -4.29 -14.54
C LYS A 112 -1.98 -4.80 -13.66
N HIS A 113 -1.99 -4.44 -12.38
CA HIS A 113 -2.99 -4.87 -11.40
C HIS A 113 -4.16 -3.89 -11.21
N GLY A 114 -4.36 -2.97 -12.15
CA GLY A 114 -5.55 -2.11 -12.14
C GLY A 114 -5.56 -1.01 -11.07
N VAL A 115 -4.42 -0.66 -10.50
CA VAL A 115 -4.28 0.53 -9.65
C VAL A 115 -4.61 1.76 -10.50
N ASN A 116 -5.64 2.48 -10.09
CA ASN A 116 -6.20 3.60 -10.85
C ASN A 116 -6.03 4.95 -10.16
N ARG A 117 -5.39 4.97 -8.97
CA ARG A 117 -5.04 6.19 -8.26
C ARG A 117 -3.71 6.02 -7.52
N ILE A 118 -2.84 7.02 -7.61
CA ILE A 118 -1.60 7.10 -6.84
C ILE A 118 -1.66 8.36 -5.98
N SER A 119 -1.39 8.21 -4.68
CA SER A 119 -1.35 9.32 -3.72
C SER A 119 0.11 9.65 -3.42
N ILE A 120 0.61 10.77 -3.92
CA ILE A 120 2.03 11.15 -3.80
C ILE A 120 2.20 12.21 -2.71
N GLY A 121 2.90 11.85 -1.64
CA GLY A 121 3.19 12.76 -0.55
C GLY A 121 4.33 13.74 -0.86
N VAL A 122 4.05 14.87 -1.51
CA VAL A 122 5.04 15.93 -1.82
C VAL A 122 5.36 16.82 -0.62
N GLN A 123 4.39 17.10 0.25
CA GLN A 123 4.50 17.99 1.42
C GLN A 123 4.69 19.47 1.08
N THR A 124 5.81 19.86 0.47
CA THR A 124 6.18 21.25 0.18
C THR A 124 7.22 21.30 -0.92
N PHE A 125 7.22 22.36 -1.74
CA PHE A 125 8.29 22.61 -2.73
C PHE A 125 9.46 23.44 -2.16
N LYS A 126 9.47 23.72 -0.86
CA LYS A 126 10.47 24.55 -0.18
C LYS A 126 10.90 23.89 1.13
N LYS A 127 12.17 24.07 1.50
CA LYS A 127 12.73 23.63 2.79
C LYS A 127 12.61 22.11 3.06
N LEU A 128 12.66 21.28 2.01
CA LEU A 128 12.53 19.82 2.11
C LEU A 128 13.58 19.17 3.01
N SER A 129 14.81 19.70 3.03
CA SER A 129 15.88 19.20 3.91
C SER A 129 15.52 19.29 5.41
N TYR A 130 14.76 20.30 5.83
CA TYR A 130 14.29 20.43 7.22
C TYR A 130 13.28 19.33 7.60
N LEU A 131 12.61 18.76 6.61
CA LEU A 131 11.62 17.69 6.78
C LEU A 131 12.22 16.29 6.63
N ASN A 132 13.55 16.20 6.41
CA ASN A 132 14.24 14.98 6.00
C ASN A 132 13.63 14.35 4.74
N ARG A 133 13.35 15.20 3.74
CA ARG A 133 12.84 14.84 2.40
C ARG A 133 13.91 15.18 1.36
N HIS A 134 14.00 14.36 0.30
CA HIS A 134 15.12 14.41 -0.64
C HIS A 134 14.71 14.51 -2.12
N HIS A 135 13.41 14.57 -2.41
CA HIS A 135 12.93 14.84 -3.76
C HIS A 135 13.21 16.27 -4.21
N THR A 136 13.19 16.48 -5.53
CA THR A 136 13.43 17.76 -6.21
C THR A 136 12.19 18.23 -6.94
#